data_AF-A0A1G9XIZ1-F1
#
_entry.id   AF-A0A1G9XIZ1-F1
#
_cell.length_a   1.000
_cell.length_b   1.000
_cell.length_c   1.000
_cell.angle_alpha   90.00
_cell.angle_beta   90.00
_cell.angle_gamma   90.00
#
_symmetry.space_group_name_H-M   'P 1'
#
loop_
_entity.id
_entity.type
_entity.pdbx_description
1 polymer ?
#
loop_
_entity_poly.entity_id
_entity_poly.type
_entity_poly.pdbx_seq_one_letter_code
_entity_poly.pdbx_strand_id
1 'polypeptide(L)'
;MLVKVAGHGKVTGEKSRTEPYSPGMSNPESSRFVRLRVEVVLEVDDEDALTKAALRRIADDSTMPADERAHAEGSVTEDTAEAVAYLVDPFDLVSEVPGIELAQASWSSERIGRDPDSPEWDFDDDDVDEDFDDEAANAANKVG
;
A
#
# COMPACT_ATOMS: atom_id res chain seq x y z
N MET A 1 -8.89 8.09 -12.86
CA MET A 1 -9.04 7.32 -11.60
C MET A 1 -9.01 5.85 -11.91
N LEU A 2 -7.80 5.36 -12.12
CA LEU A 2 -7.50 3.96 -12.32
C LEU A 2 -7.47 3.28 -10.95
N VAL A 3 -8.28 2.22 -10.79
CA VAL A 3 -8.32 1.42 -9.56
C VAL A 3 -7.45 0.20 -9.79
N LYS A 4 -6.31 0.12 -9.10
CA LYS A 4 -5.39 -1.02 -9.22
C LYS A 4 -5.69 -2.03 -8.13
N VAL A 5 -5.90 -3.29 -8.52
CA VAL A 5 -6.12 -4.41 -7.59
C VAL A 5 -5.03 -5.46 -7.80
N ALA A 6 -4.27 -5.77 -6.76
CA ALA A 6 -3.37 -6.92 -6.75
C ALA A 6 -4.02 -8.05 -5.94
N GLY A 7 -4.06 -9.28 -6.47
CA GLY A 7 -4.59 -10.45 -5.75
C GLY A 7 -4.33 -11.77 -6.48
N HIS A 8 -3.93 -12.81 -5.73
CA HIS A 8 -3.77 -14.16 -6.27
C HIS A 8 -5.12 -14.91 -6.22
N GLY A 9 -5.71 -15.17 -7.39
CA GLY A 9 -6.98 -15.89 -7.51
C GLY A 9 -6.82 -17.36 -7.92
N LYS A 10 -7.29 -18.28 -7.06
CA LYS A 10 -7.94 -19.53 -7.50
C LYS A 10 -9.09 -19.88 -6.55
N VAL A 11 -10.31 -19.76 -7.04
CA VAL A 11 -11.51 -20.33 -6.41
C VAL A 11 -12.01 -21.51 -7.26
N THR A 12 -11.78 -22.73 -6.79
CA THR A 12 -12.40 -23.94 -7.34
C THR A 12 -13.66 -24.24 -6.55
N GLY A 13 -14.82 -24.21 -7.21
CA GLY A 13 -16.11 -24.49 -6.58
C GLY A 13 -16.41 -25.98 -6.44
N GLU A 14 -17.15 -26.34 -5.38
CA GLU A 14 -18.01 -27.52 -5.36
C GLU A 14 -19.18 -27.31 -4.36
N LYS A 15 -20.39 -27.50 -4.91
CA LYS A 15 -21.77 -27.74 -4.41
C LYS A 15 -22.18 -27.64 -2.93
N SER A 16 -23.33 -26.97 -2.80
CA SER A 16 -24.25 -26.82 -1.68
C SER A 16 -24.66 -28.11 -0.93
N ARG A 17 -24.74 -28.00 0.40
CA ARG A 17 -25.73 -28.67 1.25
C ARG A 17 -26.13 -27.73 2.39
N THR A 18 -27.42 -27.44 2.49
CA THR A 18 -28.03 -26.53 3.46
C THR A 18 -27.95 -27.09 4.88
N GLU A 19 -27.20 -26.43 5.76
CA GLU A 19 -27.30 -26.58 7.21
C GLU A 19 -27.80 -25.27 7.84
N PRO A 20 -28.61 -25.32 8.92
CA PRO A 20 -29.14 -24.14 9.58
C PRO A 20 -28.00 -23.36 10.24
N TYR A 21 -27.97 -22.05 9.98
CA TYR A 21 -26.95 -21.10 10.43
C TYR A 21 -26.69 -21.21 11.94
N SER A 22 -25.48 -21.64 12.32
CA SER A 22 -24.96 -21.45 13.68
C SER A 22 -24.36 -20.04 13.80
N PRO A 23 -24.68 -19.25 14.84
CA PRO A 23 -24.13 -17.92 15.01
C PRO A 23 -22.65 -18.00 15.43
N GLY A 24 -21.78 -17.43 14.59
CA GLY A 24 -20.51 -16.83 15.02
C GLY A 24 -19.33 -17.76 15.27
N MET A 25 -19.06 -18.76 14.44
CA MET A 25 -17.68 -19.21 14.25
C MET A 25 -17.05 -18.30 13.18
N SER A 26 -16.24 -17.32 13.60
CA SER A 26 -15.23 -16.80 12.69
C SER A 26 -14.44 -18.00 12.19
N ASN A 27 -14.53 -18.32 10.89
CA ASN A 27 -13.70 -19.36 10.29
C ASN A 27 -12.24 -19.01 10.67
N PRO A 28 -11.43 -19.92 11.25
CA PRO A 28 -10.06 -19.60 11.68
C PRO A 28 -9.20 -19.05 10.54
N GLU A 29 -9.53 -19.38 9.28
CA GLU A 29 -8.94 -18.74 8.09
C GLU A 29 -9.25 -17.24 8.03
N SER A 30 -10.50 -16.83 8.27
CA SER A 30 -10.93 -15.44 8.34
C SER A 30 -10.27 -14.66 9.48
N SER A 31 -9.87 -15.34 10.56
CA SER A 31 -9.19 -14.73 11.72
C SER A 31 -7.75 -14.30 11.43
N ARG A 32 -7.14 -14.75 10.31
CA ARG A 32 -5.76 -14.40 9.93
C ARG A 32 -5.67 -13.20 9.00
N PHE A 33 -6.78 -12.80 8.38
CA PHE A 33 -6.80 -11.66 7.46
C PHE A 33 -7.02 -10.37 8.24
N VAL A 34 -6.04 -9.46 8.16
CA VAL A 34 -6.13 -8.12 8.71
C VAL A 34 -6.29 -7.14 7.54
N ARG A 35 -7.33 -6.30 7.59
CA ARG A 35 -7.50 -5.21 6.61
C ARG A 35 -6.86 -3.95 7.14
N LEU A 36 -5.72 -3.57 6.58
CA LEU A 36 -5.10 -2.27 6.81
C LEU A 36 -5.84 -1.19 5.99
N ARG A 37 -6.05 0.00 6.58
CA ARG A 37 -6.49 1.21 5.88
C ARG A 37 -5.37 2.24 6.03
N VAL A 38 -4.93 2.80 4.91
CA VAL A 38 -3.82 3.75 4.85
C VAL A 38 -4.20 4.89 3.92
N GLU A 39 -3.76 6.09 4.26
CA GLU A 39 -3.77 7.29 3.41
C GLU A 39 -2.30 7.72 3.26
N VAL A 40 -1.89 8.01 2.02
CA VAL A 40 -0.51 8.37 1.69
C VAL A 40 -0.53 9.63 0.86
N VAL A 41 0.15 10.67 1.35
CA VAL A 41 0.36 11.94 0.64
C VAL A 41 1.82 12.02 0.23
N LEU A 42 2.07 12.36 -1.03
CA LEU A 42 3.41 12.42 -1.62
C LEU A 42 3.63 13.81 -2.22
N GLU A 43 4.78 14.41 -1.92
CA GLU A 43 5.29 15.54 -2.69
C GLU A 43 6.00 15.00 -3.94
N VAL A 44 5.72 15.58 -5.10
CA VAL A 44 6.35 15.23 -6.38
C VAL A 44 7.27 16.37 -6.79
N ASP A 45 8.57 16.20 -6.56
CA ASP A 45 9.58 17.21 -6.86
C ASP A 45 9.92 17.31 -8.36
N ASP A 46 9.74 16.23 -9.12
CA ASP A 46 10.05 16.15 -10.55
C ASP A 46 9.03 15.25 -11.28
N GLU A 47 8.00 15.89 -11.83
CA GLU A 47 6.92 15.21 -12.58
C GLU A 47 7.45 14.54 -13.86
N ASP A 48 8.42 15.16 -14.54
CA ASP A 48 8.98 14.64 -15.79
C ASP A 48 9.77 13.35 -15.56
N ALA A 49 10.58 13.31 -14.49
CA ALA A 49 11.31 12.11 -14.09
C ALA A 49 10.35 10.97 -13.74
N LEU A 50 9.26 11.29 -13.04
CA LEU A 50 8.23 10.32 -12.66
C LEU A 50 7.53 9.72 -13.89
N THR A 51 7.04 10.55 -14.82
CA THR A 51 6.41 10.07 -16.06
C THR A 51 7.38 9.21 -16.88
N LYS A 52 8.65 9.62 -17.02
CA LYS A 52 9.67 8.81 -17.72
C LYS A 52 9.92 7.46 -17.04
N ALA A 53 9.88 7.41 -15.71
CA ALA A 53 10.03 6.16 -14.98
C ALA A 53 8.84 5.24 -15.22
N ALA A 54 7.61 5.77 -15.21
CA ALA A 54 6.41 5.01 -15.51
C ALA A 54 6.43 4.45 -16.94
N LEU A 55 6.74 5.28 -17.94
CA LEU A 55 6.85 4.86 -19.35
C LEU A 55 7.91 3.77 -19.55
N ARG A 56 9.05 3.86 -18.87
CA ARG A 56 10.07 2.81 -18.91
C ARG A 56 9.54 1.49 -18.36
N ARG A 57 8.88 1.51 -17.19
CA ARG A 57 8.30 0.30 -16.59
C ARG A 57 7.20 -0.32 -17.47
N ILE A 58 6.38 0.51 -18.13
CA ILE A 58 5.39 0.05 -19.12
C ILE A 58 6.06 -0.63 -20.31
N ALA A 59 7.12 -0.02 -20.85
CA ALA A 59 7.87 -0.57 -21.98
C ALA A 59 8.57 -1.90 -21.64
N ASP A 60 9.05 -2.04 -20.40
CA ASP A 60 9.72 -3.25 -19.91
C ASP A 60 8.72 -4.40 -19.63
N ASP A 61 7.41 -4.12 -19.49
CA ASP A 61 6.37 -5.14 -19.35
C ASP A 61 6.03 -5.79 -20.71
N SER A 62 6.78 -6.84 -21.04
CA SER A 62 6.58 -7.63 -22.26
C SER A 62 5.28 -8.45 -22.27
N THR A 63 4.61 -8.61 -21.13
CA THR A 63 3.38 -9.40 -21.02
C THR A 63 2.11 -8.59 -21.28
N MET A 64 2.23 -7.26 -21.24
CA MET A 64 1.13 -6.33 -21.49
C MET A 64 0.71 -6.31 -22.97
N PRO A 65 -0.57 -6.54 -23.28
CA PRO A 65 -1.14 -6.34 -24.62
C PRO A 65 -0.90 -4.93 -25.15
N ALA A 66 -0.76 -4.76 -26.47
CA ALA A 66 -0.37 -3.49 -27.07
C ALA A 66 -1.40 -2.36 -26.83
N ASP A 67 -2.68 -2.71 -26.86
CA ASP A 67 -3.81 -1.83 -26.61
C ASP A 67 -3.90 -1.41 -25.14
N GLU A 68 -3.63 -2.33 -24.21
CA GLU A 68 -3.48 -2.00 -22.79
C GLU A 68 -2.25 -1.11 -22.55
N ARG A 69 -1.13 -1.41 -23.22
CA ARG A 69 0.10 -0.61 -23.15
C ARG A 69 -0.14 0.83 -23.60
N ALA A 70 -0.73 1.02 -24.78
CA ALA A 70 -1.02 2.34 -25.30
C ALA A 70 -1.95 3.14 -24.38
N HIS A 71 -2.92 2.47 -23.74
CA HIS A 71 -3.78 3.11 -22.75
C HIS A 71 -2.99 3.54 -21.51
N ALA A 72 -2.18 2.65 -20.95
CA ALA A 72 -1.34 2.96 -19.78
C ALA A 72 -0.35 4.09 -20.07
N GLU A 73 0.32 4.08 -21.23
CA GLU A 73 1.22 5.15 -21.68
C GLU A 73 0.51 6.50 -21.76
N GLY A 74 -0.71 6.52 -22.32
CA GLY A 74 -1.56 7.71 -22.35
C GLY A 74 -1.87 8.23 -20.95
N SER A 75 -2.35 7.36 -20.05
CA SER A 75 -2.73 7.74 -18.68
C SER A 75 -1.57 8.34 -17.89
N VAL A 76 -0.39 7.71 -17.88
CA VAL A 76 0.77 8.20 -17.12
C VAL A 76 1.40 9.47 -17.70
N THR A 77 1.14 9.75 -18.99
CA THR A 77 1.58 10.97 -19.66
C THR A 77 0.62 12.13 -19.41
N GLU A 78 -0.68 11.85 -19.30
CA GLU A 78 -1.72 12.86 -19.08
C GLU A 78 -1.85 13.26 -17.61
N ASP A 79 -1.57 12.35 -16.67
CA ASP A 79 -1.78 12.57 -15.24
C ASP A 79 -0.64 12.01 -14.38
N THR A 80 0.04 12.91 -13.66
CA THR A 80 1.09 12.61 -12.67
C THR A 80 0.58 11.66 -11.58
N ALA A 81 -0.69 11.79 -11.16
CA ALA A 81 -1.28 10.86 -10.20
C ALA A 81 -1.37 9.44 -10.78
N GLU A 82 -1.70 9.30 -12.06
CA GLU A 82 -1.73 7.98 -12.73
C GLU A 82 -0.31 7.41 -12.88
N ALA A 83 0.71 8.26 -13.10
CA ALA A 83 2.12 7.83 -13.06
C ALA A 83 2.52 7.29 -11.68
N VAL A 84 2.11 7.94 -10.57
CA VAL A 84 2.30 7.41 -9.21
C VAL A 84 1.62 6.05 -9.04
N ALA A 85 0.33 5.95 -9.38
CA ALA A 85 -0.42 4.69 -9.23
C ALA A 85 0.15 3.55 -10.07
N TYR A 86 0.81 3.84 -11.18
CA TYR A 86 1.50 2.84 -11.99
C TYR A 86 2.81 2.36 -11.34
N LEU A 87 3.55 3.26 -10.70
CA LEU A 87 4.88 3.00 -10.15
C LEU A 87 4.87 2.39 -8.75
N VAL A 88 3.91 2.76 -7.91
CA VAL A 88 3.80 2.20 -6.56
C VAL A 88 3.36 0.73 -6.66
N ASP A 89 4.03 -0.15 -5.94
CA ASP A 89 3.67 -1.57 -5.83
C ASP A 89 3.23 -1.85 -4.37
N PRO A 90 1.99 -2.31 -4.11
CA PRO A 90 1.53 -2.51 -2.74
C PRO A 90 2.28 -3.64 -2.05
N PHE A 91 2.78 -4.60 -2.84
CA PHE A 91 3.54 -5.70 -2.33
C PHE A 91 4.85 -5.19 -1.73
N ASP A 92 5.59 -4.35 -2.47
CA ASP A 92 6.86 -3.79 -2.00
C ASP A 92 6.67 -2.98 -0.70
N LEU A 93 5.56 -2.24 -0.54
CA LEU A 93 5.26 -1.46 0.66
C LEU A 93 5.13 -2.28 1.95
N VAL A 94 4.66 -3.53 1.87
CA VAL A 94 4.44 -4.38 3.05
C VAL A 94 5.38 -5.59 3.12
N SER A 95 6.19 -5.80 2.08
CA SER A 95 7.03 -6.98 1.89
C SER A 95 8.06 -7.20 3.00
N GLU A 96 8.54 -6.13 3.62
CA GLU A 96 9.55 -6.18 4.68
C GLU A 96 8.95 -6.50 6.07
N VAL A 97 7.62 -6.57 6.22
CA VAL A 97 6.99 -6.85 7.51
C VAL A 97 6.98 -8.36 7.79
N PRO A 98 7.63 -8.85 8.87
CA PRO A 98 7.73 -10.27 9.13
C PRO A 98 6.38 -10.97 9.27
N GLY A 99 6.18 -12.07 8.53
CA GLY A 99 4.98 -12.90 8.61
C GLY A 99 3.76 -12.34 7.86
N ILE A 100 3.93 -11.30 7.04
CA ILE A 100 2.88 -10.76 6.18
C ILE A 100 3.03 -11.29 4.76
N GLU A 101 1.92 -11.80 4.21
CA GLU A 101 1.76 -12.03 2.78
C GLU A 101 0.59 -11.18 2.29
N LEU A 102 0.81 -10.37 1.25
CA LEU A 102 -0.25 -9.52 0.69
C LEU A 102 -1.29 -10.37 -0.04
N ALA A 103 -2.49 -10.46 0.54
CA ALA A 103 -3.61 -11.18 -0.08
C ALA A 103 -4.33 -10.34 -1.14
N GLN A 104 -4.60 -9.08 -0.81
CA GLN A 104 -5.29 -8.13 -1.68
C GLN A 104 -4.84 -6.70 -1.36
N ALA A 105 -4.61 -5.89 -2.39
CA ALA A 105 -4.57 -4.43 -2.28
C ALA A 105 -5.52 -3.81 -3.30
N SER A 106 -6.14 -2.69 -2.93
CA SER A 106 -6.90 -1.84 -3.85
C SER A 106 -6.61 -0.39 -3.51
N TRP A 107 -6.32 0.43 -4.51
CA TRP A 107 -6.11 1.87 -4.30
C TRP A 107 -6.49 2.67 -5.53
N SER A 108 -6.43 3.99 -5.35
CA SER A 108 -6.50 5.02 -6.38
C SER A 108 -5.56 6.16 -5.99
N SER A 109 -5.07 6.89 -6.98
CA SER A 109 -4.30 8.11 -6.78
C SER A 109 -5.11 9.32 -7.27
N GLU A 110 -4.82 10.48 -6.70
CA GLU A 110 -5.35 11.75 -7.16
C GLU A 110 -4.35 12.88 -6.87
N ARG A 111 -4.51 14.01 -7.57
CA ARG A 111 -3.80 15.24 -7.24
C ARG A 111 -4.59 16.00 -6.19
N ILE A 112 -3.93 16.37 -5.11
CA ILE A 112 -4.48 17.23 -4.06
C ILE A 112 -3.65 18.52 -3.94
N GLY A 113 -4.30 19.62 -3.57
CA GLY A 113 -3.62 20.89 -3.33
C GLY A 113 -3.15 20.97 -1.87
N ARG A 114 -1.90 21.37 -1.64
CA ARG A 114 -1.39 21.66 -0.31
C ARG A 114 -2.14 22.85 0.29
N ASP A 115 -2.77 22.67 1.45
CA ASP A 115 -3.37 23.75 2.23
C ASP A 115 -2.44 24.12 3.40
N PRO A 116 -1.71 25.25 3.33
CA PRO A 116 -0.76 25.64 4.36
C PRO A 116 -1.41 26.02 5.70
N ASP A 117 -2.71 26.28 5.73
CA ASP A 117 -3.44 26.65 6.95
C ASP A 117 -4.13 25.42 7.59
N SER A 118 -4.11 24.26 6.93
CA SER A 118 -4.72 23.04 7.45
C SER A 118 -3.71 22.19 8.23
N PRO A 119 -4.05 21.76 9.46
CA PRO A 119 -3.15 20.98 10.32
C PRO A 119 -2.85 19.58 9.76
N GLU A 120 -3.59 19.10 8.76
CA GLU A 120 -3.29 17.84 8.07
C GLU A 120 -2.02 17.89 7.21
N TRP A 121 -1.50 19.10 6.93
CA TRP A 121 -0.32 19.35 6.11
C TRP A 121 0.92 19.78 6.92
N ASP A 122 0.82 19.80 8.25
CA ASP A 122 1.91 20.15 9.16
C ASP A 122 2.72 18.88 9.54
N PHE A 123 3.49 18.38 8.57
CA PHE A 123 4.30 17.16 8.72
C PHE A 123 5.63 17.38 9.47
N ASP A 124 5.94 18.63 9.85
CA ASP A 124 7.24 19.02 10.41
C ASP A 124 7.26 19.13 11.96
N ASP A 125 6.12 19.01 12.67
CA ASP A 125 6.05 19.47 14.07
C ASP A 125 6.11 18.39 15.18
N ASP A 126 6.28 17.07 14.92
CA ASP A 126 6.09 16.07 15.99
C ASP A 126 6.89 14.74 15.94
N ASP A 127 8.12 14.64 15.39
CA ASP A 127 8.83 13.32 15.37
C ASP A 127 10.38 13.34 15.50
N VAL A 128 10.94 14.19 16.37
CA VAL A 128 12.28 13.93 16.95
C VAL A 128 12.34 14.39 18.42
N ASP A 129 11.84 13.59 19.34
CA ASP A 129 12.34 13.52 20.73
C ASP A 129 11.82 12.24 21.41
N GLU A 130 12.15 11.07 20.85
CA GLU A 130 12.23 9.85 21.66
C GLU A 130 13.68 9.71 22.16
N ASP A 131 13.99 10.42 23.25
CA ASP A 131 15.09 10.08 24.15
C ASP A 131 14.83 8.63 24.63
N PHE A 132 15.38 7.66 23.90
CA PHE A 132 15.55 6.29 24.39
C PHE A 132 16.61 6.32 25.50
N ASP A 133 16.22 6.78 26.69
CA ASP A 133 17.07 6.76 27.86
C ASP A 133 17.21 5.31 28.33
N ASP A 134 18.36 4.72 27.98
CA ASP A 134 18.86 3.43 28.44
C ASP A 134 18.97 3.41 29.98
N GLU A 135 17.90 3.07 30.70
CA GLU A 135 17.97 2.71 32.13
C GLU A 135 17.62 1.24 32.37
N ALA A 136 18.33 0.35 31.66
CA ALA A 136 18.37 -1.08 31.96
C ALA A 136 19.77 -1.51 32.44
N ALA A 137 20.39 -0.80 33.40
CA ALA A 137 21.71 -1.21 33.90
C ALA A 137 22.13 -0.75 35.31
N ASN A 138 21.26 -0.62 36.34
CA ASN A 138 21.76 -0.73 37.73
C ASN A 138 20.70 -0.92 38.83
N ALA A 139 20.17 -2.14 39.01
CA ALA A 139 19.57 -2.53 40.30
C ALA A 139 19.82 -4.01 40.66
N ALA A 140 20.89 -4.60 40.12
CA ALA A 140 21.39 -5.91 40.52
C ALA A 140 22.68 -5.78 41.32
N ASN A 141 22.72 -4.92 42.35
CA ASN A 141 23.69 -5.09 43.43
C ASN A 141 23.25 -4.39 44.72
N LYS A 142 22.60 -5.15 45.62
CA LYS A 142 22.76 -5.00 47.07
C LYS A 142 22.24 -6.28 47.76
N VAL A 143 23.07 -7.31 47.71
CA VAL A 143 23.15 -8.28 48.81
C VAL A 143 24.11 -7.66 49.83
N GLY A 144 23.63 -7.49 51.06
CA GLY A 144 24.36 -7.04 52.23
C GLY A 144 23.46 -7.05 53.44
#